data_AF-A0A9D4N7A8-F1
#
_entry.id   AF-A0A9D4N7A8-F1
#
_cell.length_a   1.000
_cell.length_b   1.000
_cell.length_c   1.000
_cell.angle_alpha   90.00
_cell.angle_beta   90.00
_cell.angle_gamma   90.00
#
_symmetry.space_group_name_H-M   'P 1'
#
loop_
_entity.id
_entity.type
_entity.pdbx_description
1 polymer ?
#
loop_
_entity_poly.entity_id
_entity_poly.type
_entity_poly.pdbx_seq_one_letter_code
_entity_poly.pdbx_strand_id
1 'polypeptide(L)' 'MSKTELQEEELEVLRSIYDGDTMFKEIGPTTFQYKYGEDNSYRSLIVEISWVDNYPDTPPNINLDTFYNKH' A
#
# COMPACT_ATOMS: atom_id res chain seq x y z
N MET A 1 22.52 -5.92 5.99
CA MET A 1 21.21 -5.35 6.30
C MET A 1 20.27 -6.50 6.60
N SER A 2 19.63 -6.42 7.76
CA SER A 2 18.56 -7.32 8.19
C SER A 2 17.31 -7.04 7.37
N LYS A 3 16.38 -8.00 7.31
CA LYS A 3 15.11 -7.82 6.58
C LYS A 3 14.32 -6.61 7.11
N THR A 4 14.35 -6.42 8.41
CA THR A 4 13.77 -5.26 9.09
C THR A 4 14.42 -3.96 8.64
N GLU A 5 15.76 -3.89 8.58
CA GLU A 5 16.47 -2.70 8.10
C GLU A 5 16.09 -2.37 6.64
N LEU A 6 15.98 -3.38 5.77
CA LEU A 6 15.55 -3.19 4.37
C LEU A 6 14.10 -2.70 4.26
N GLN A 7 13.20 -3.22 5.12
CA GLN A 7 11.80 -2.78 5.19
C GLN A 7 11.71 -1.34 5.67
N GLU A 8 12.48 -0.97 6.70
CA GLU A 8 12.52 0.40 7.23
C GLU A 8 13.05 1.38 6.18
N GLU A 9 14.14 1.04 5.49
CA GLU A 9 14.67 1.85 4.39
C GLU A 9 13.65 2.02 3.26
N GLU A 10 12.98 0.94 2.84
CA GLU A 10 11.95 1.01 1.80
C GLU A 10 10.73 1.82 2.25
N LEU A 11 10.35 1.75 3.53
CA LEU A 11 9.25 2.52 4.11
C LEU A 11 9.54 4.02 4.09
N GLU A 12 10.75 4.43 4.45
CA GLU A 12 11.17 5.83 4.38
C GLU A 12 11.13 6.36 2.94
N VAL A 13 11.57 5.54 1.97
CA VAL A 13 11.51 5.87 0.55
C VAL A 13 10.05 6.01 0.08
N LEU A 14 9.17 5.07 0.43
CA LEU A 14 7.76 5.13 0.08
C LEU A 14 7.10 6.40 0.63
N ARG A 15 7.34 6.73 1.91
CA ARG A 15 6.83 7.96 2.52
C ARG A 15 7.31 9.21 1.79
N SER A 16 8.57 9.23 1.34
CA SER A 16 9.10 10.35 0.55
C SER A 16 8.51 10.43 -0.87
N ILE A 17 8.18 9.30 -1.50
CA ILE A 17 7.57 9.29 -2.85
C ILE A 17 6.13 9.77 -2.81
N TYR A 18 5.39 9.34 -1.79
CA TYR A 18 3.97 9.66 -1.62
C TYR A 18 3.73 10.81 -0.64
N ASP A 19 4.76 11.60 -0.32
CA ASP A 19 4.62 12.78 0.53
C ASP A 19 3.64 13.77 -0.11
N GLY A 20 2.57 14.08 0.62
CA GLY A 20 1.48 14.93 0.12
C GLY A 20 0.49 14.25 -0.83
N ASP A 21 0.64 12.96 -1.15
CA ASP A 21 -0.35 12.19 -1.91
C ASP A 21 -1.47 11.70 -0.98
N THR A 22 -2.67 12.25 -1.18
CA THR A 22 -3.86 11.90 -0.37
C THR A 22 -4.46 10.53 -0.73
N MET A 23 -4.03 9.94 -1.86
CA MET A 23 -4.48 8.63 -2.30
C MET A 23 -3.69 7.49 -1.65
N PHE A 24 -2.49 7.76 -1.17
CA PHE A 24 -1.69 6.82 -0.38
C PHE A 24 -2.06 6.91 1.10
N LYS A 25 -2.29 5.77 1.72
CA LYS A 25 -2.55 5.63 3.16
C LYS A 25 -1.66 4.57 3.75
N GLU A 26 -0.90 4.94 4.75
CA GLU A 26 -0.22 3.98 5.62
C GLU A 26 -1.20 3.50 6.70
N ILE A 27 -1.60 2.22 6.63
CA ILE A 27 -2.50 1.59 7.61
C ILE A 27 -1.71 1.10 8.83
N GLY A 28 -0.45 0.73 8.62
CA GLY A 28 0.48 0.31 9.65
C GLY A 28 1.92 0.20 9.12
N PRO A 29 2.87 -0.23 9.97
CA PRO A 29 4.30 -0.24 9.63
C PRO A 29 4.65 -1.19 8.47
N THR A 30 3.79 -2.17 8.19
CA THR A 30 3.96 -3.15 7.11
C THR A 30 2.75 -3.18 6.19
N THR A 31 1.79 -2.27 6.30
CA THR A 31 0.54 -2.32 5.52
C THR A 31 0.20 -0.95 4.96
N PHE A 32 0.00 -0.91 3.64
CA PHE A 32 -0.19 0.30 2.85
C PHE A 32 -1.40 0.14 1.95
N GLN A 33 -2.13 1.21 1.73
CA GLN A 33 -3.24 1.25 0.80
C GLN A 33 -3.04 2.39 -0.19
N TYR A 34 -3.31 2.14 -1.46
CA TYR A 34 -3.35 3.15 -2.49
C TYR A 34 -4.72 3.14 -3.18
N LYS A 35 -5.38 4.29 -3.18
CA LYS A 35 -6.65 4.49 -3.86
C LYS A 35 -6.41 4.98 -5.28
N TYR A 36 -6.69 4.15 -6.26
CA TYR A 36 -6.74 4.54 -7.66
C TYR A 36 -8.14 5.06 -8.01
N GLY A 37 -8.20 6.18 -8.73
CA GLY A 37 -9.43 6.78 -9.24
C GLY A 37 -9.95 7.97 -8.42
N GLU A 38 -10.83 8.75 -9.04
CA GLU A 38 -11.39 9.96 -8.43
C GLU A 38 -12.47 9.64 -7.39
N ASP A 39 -12.59 10.51 -6.40
CA ASP A 39 -13.69 10.46 -5.45
C ASP A 39 -15.03 10.54 -6.21
N ASN A 40 -15.96 9.65 -5.89
CA ASN A 40 -17.27 9.50 -6.56
C ASN A 40 -17.25 8.90 -7.99
N SER A 41 -16.12 8.37 -8.45
CA SER A 41 -16.07 7.60 -9.70
C SER A 41 -16.30 6.10 -9.44
N TYR A 42 -17.21 5.50 -10.21
CA TYR A 42 -17.54 4.06 -10.23
C TYR A 42 -16.38 3.17 -10.69
N ARG A 43 -15.20 3.76 -10.94
CA ARG A 43 -13.95 3.11 -11.31
C ARG A 43 -12.85 3.33 -10.27
N SER A 44 -13.23 3.52 -9.00
CA SER A 44 -12.28 3.60 -7.91
C SER A 44 -11.91 2.20 -7.42
N LEU A 45 -10.62 2.00 -7.19
CA LEU A 45 -10.02 0.75 -6.73
C LEU A 45 -9.09 1.07 -5.56
N ILE A 46 -9.15 0.28 -4.49
CA ILE A 46 -8.12 0.33 -3.45
C ILE A 46 -7.22 -0.89 -3.60
N VAL A 47 -5.92 -0.63 -3.68
CA VAL A 47 -4.89 -1.65 -3.63
C VAL A 47 -4.25 -1.60 -2.25
N GLU A 48 -4.39 -2.67 -1.50
CA GLU A 48 -3.72 -2.88 -0.24
C GLU A 48 -2.48 -3.76 -0.46
N ILE A 49 -1.35 -3.36 0.11
CA ILE A 49 -0.09 -4.08 0.08
C ILE A 49 0.33 -4.29 1.53
N SER A 50 0.61 -5.55 1.89
CA SER A 50 1.13 -5.89 3.21
C SER A 50 2.41 -6.71 3.12
N TRP A 51 3.45 -6.25 3.80
CA TRP A 51 4.72 -6.95 3.93
C TRP A 51 4.59 -8.09 4.94
N VAL A 52 4.98 -9.28 4.51
CA VAL A 52 5.12 -10.46 5.36
C VAL A 52 6.48 -10.44 6.06
N ASP A 53 6.64 -11.19 7.16
CA ASP A 53 7.90 -11.26 7.91
C ASP A 53 9.12 -11.62 7.07
N ASN A 54 8.88 -12.36 5.98
CA ASN A 54 9.94 -12.81 5.09
C ASN A 54 10.13 -11.90 3.85
N TYR A 55 9.44 -10.76 3.77
CA TYR A 55 9.73 -9.71 2.78
C TYR A 55 11.09 -9.06 3.09
N PRO A 56 11.94 -8.76 2.10
CA PRO A 56 11.72 -8.85 0.65
C PRO A 56 12.06 -10.21 0.00
N ASP A 57 12.53 -11.24 0.74
CA ASP A 57 12.80 -12.57 0.18
C ASP A 57 11.55 -13.25 -0.41
N THR A 58 10.39 -12.97 0.17
CA THR A 58 9.08 -13.37 -0.37
C THR A 58 8.28 -12.15 -0.80
N PRO A 59 7.48 -12.27 -1.88
CA PRO A 59 6.63 -11.18 -2.32
C PRO A 59 5.63 -10.77 -1.22
N PRO A 60 5.21 -9.50 -1.20
CA PRO A 60 4.23 -9.02 -0.25
C PRO A 60 2.84 -9.55 -0.63
N ASN A 61 1.90 -9.52 0.31
CA ASN A 61 0.50 -9.78 0.00
C ASN A 61 -0.10 -8.53 -0.64
N ILE A 62 -0.71 -8.71 -1.81
CA ILE A 62 -1.42 -7.65 -2.52
C ILE A 62 -2.89 -8.02 -2.53
N ASN A 63 -3.71 -7.19 -1.91
CA ASN A 63 -5.16 -7.33 -1.91
C ASN A 63 -5.76 -6.17 -2.72
N LEU A 64 -6.76 -6.48 -3.54
CA LEU A 64 -7.34 -5.56 -4.50
C LEU A 64 -8.83 -5.48 -4.23
N ASP A 65 -9.24 -4.38 -3.59
CA ASP A 65 -10.63 -4.13 -3.23
C ASP A 65 -11.25 -3.15 -4.23
N THR A 66 -12.00 -3.71 -5.19
CA THR A 66 -12.84 -2.91 -6.08
C THR A 66 -14.14 -2.61 -5.35
N PHE A 67 -14.44 -1.34 -5.11
CA PHE A 67 -15.74 -0.89 -4.62
C PHE A 67 -16.80 -1.03 -5.72
N TYR A 68 -17.11 -2.26 -6.13
CA TYR A 68 -18.38 -2.58 -6.75
C TYR A 68 -19.40 -2.70 -5.63
N ASN A 69 -19.86 -1.55 -5.12
CA ASN A 69 -21.10 -1.53 -4.38
C ASN A 69 -22.20 -1.94 -5.37
N LYS A 70 -22.57 -3.21 -5.33
CA LYS A 70 -23.80 -3.72 -5.93
C LYS A 70 -24.96 -2.91 -5.35
N HIS A 71 -25.53 -2.00 -6.12
CA HIS A 71 -26.94 -1.65 -6.03
C HIS A 71 -27.48 -1.26 -7.39
#